data_AF-A0A075I499-F1
#
_entry.id   AF-A0A075I499-F1
#
_cell.length_a   1.000
_cell.length_b   1.000
_cell.length_c   1.000
_cell.angle_alpha   90.00
_cell.angle_beta   90.00
_cell.angle_gamma   90.00
#
_symmetry.space_group_name_H-M   'P 1'
#
loop_
_entity.id
_entity.type
_entity.pdbx_description
1 polymer ?
#
loop_
_entity_poly.entity_id
_entity_poly.type
_entity_poly.pdbx_seq_one_letter_code
_entity_poly.pdbx_strand_id
1 'polypeptide(L)'
;MTDAKIALINTALEISKTETDAKINISNPQQMKSFLNEESKMLERMVDKVVGSGASVVFCQKGIDDMSQHYLSKAGILAVRRVKESDLTKLAKATGGRIITNLDDLFEKDLGTAGLVEERKIEEDRWVFVEGCKHPKSVTILLRAGSQRVVDEVERSVHDAIMVVKDVMELPLIVAGGGAPETYAATKIRSWAKSLEGREQLAAEKFAESLESIPLSLSENAGMDPIDTLASLRSKQLNGDKWTGIDVMKGKVINMKSSDIVEPLAVKHQIISAAAEAACMILRIDDVIATAKSAGPPPGAEGGMPPGMGGMGGMGGMPPGMPDMGGMM
;
A
#
# COMPACT_ATOMS: atom_id res chain seq x y z
N MET A 1 5.02 -13.99 -26.88
CA MET A 1 4.71 -13.05 -27.98
C MET A 1 5.66 -11.88 -27.91
N THR A 2 6.35 -11.55 -29.01
CA THR A 2 7.19 -10.34 -29.14
C THR A 2 6.38 -9.20 -29.77
N ASP A 3 6.71 -7.95 -29.43
CA ASP A 3 6.02 -6.73 -29.92
C ASP A 3 4.50 -6.80 -29.75
N ALA A 4 4.06 -7.14 -28.54
CA ALA A 4 2.68 -7.40 -28.22
C ALA A 4 1.81 -6.14 -28.26
N LYS A 5 0.65 -6.25 -28.93
CA LYS A 5 -0.46 -5.30 -28.87
C LYS A 5 -1.50 -5.81 -27.86
N ILE A 6 -1.69 -5.08 -26.78
CA ILE A 6 -2.39 -5.56 -25.59
C ILE A 6 -3.77 -4.89 -25.47
N ALA A 7 -4.83 -5.68 -25.55
CA ALA A 7 -6.19 -5.24 -25.21
C ALA A 7 -6.46 -5.45 -23.71
N LEU A 8 -6.94 -4.41 -23.04
CA LEU A 8 -7.35 -4.45 -21.63
C LEU A 8 -8.86 -4.29 -21.54
N ILE A 9 -9.55 -5.34 -21.12
CA ILE A 9 -11.01 -5.42 -21.17
C ILE A 9 -11.57 -5.70 -19.78
N ASN A 10 -12.56 -4.93 -19.33
CA ASN A 10 -13.21 -5.14 -18.03
C ASN A 10 -14.57 -5.88 -18.12
N THR A 11 -15.05 -6.14 -19.35
CA THR A 11 -16.26 -6.94 -19.61
C THR A 11 -15.94 -8.43 -19.81
N ALA A 12 -16.94 -9.29 -19.67
CA ALA A 12 -16.78 -10.73 -19.89
C ALA A 12 -16.88 -11.04 -21.39
N LEU A 13 -16.11 -12.04 -21.85
CA LEU A 13 -16.26 -12.63 -23.18
C LEU A 13 -17.12 -13.90 -23.08
N GLU A 14 -18.31 -13.73 -22.51
CA GLU A 14 -19.27 -14.77 -22.16
C GLU A 14 -20.69 -14.30 -22.46
N ILE A 15 -21.60 -15.24 -22.69
CA ILE A 15 -23.03 -14.91 -22.85
C ILE A 15 -23.53 -14.40 -21.50
N SER A 16 -23.90 -13.12 -21.47
CA SER A 16 -24.36 -12.46 -20.25
C SER A 16 -25.79 -12.90 -19.96
N LYS A 17 -26.05 -13.27 -18.69
CA LYS A 17 -27.43 -13.38 -18.21
C LYS A 17 -28.05 -11.99 -18.19
N THR A 18 -29.30 -11.90 -18.64
CA THR A 18 -30.06 -10.66 -18.56
C THR A 18 -30.32 -10.30 -17.09
N GLU A 19 -30.30 -9.01 -16.74
CA GLU A 19 -30.58 -8.55 -15.38
C GLU A 19 -32.02 -8.89 -14.94
N THR A 20 -32.95 -8.93 -15.89
CA THR A 20 -34.30 -9.44 -15.71
C THR A 20 -34.40 -10.89 -16.16
N ASP A 21 -35.16 -11.71 -15.43
CA ASP A 21 -35.45 -13.10 -15.82
C ASP A 21 -36.11 -13.17 -17.21
N ALA A 22 -35.32 -13.54 -18.22
CA ALA A 22 -35.81 -13.79 -19.57
C ALA A 22 -36.03 -15.30 -19.75
N LYS A 23 -37.27 -15.70 -20.04
CA LYS A 23 -37.62 -17.09 -20.38
C LYS A 23 -37.79 -17.24 -21.88
N ILE A 24 -37.02 -18.14 -22.47
CA ILE A 24 -37.10 -18.47 -23.90
C ILE A 24 -37.97 -19.72 -24.04
N ASN A 25 -39.13 -19.58 -24.70
CA ASN A 25 -40.01 -20.70 -24.98
C ASN A 25 -39.66 -21.32 -26.34
N ILE A 26 -39.15 -22.55 -26.32
CA ILE A 26 -38.75 -23.29 -27.53
C ILE A 26 -39.85 -24.31 -27.84
N SER A 27 -40.52 -24.14 -28.98
CA SER A 27 -41.68 -24.97 -29.37
C SER A 27 -41.35 -26.06 -30.38
N ASN A 28 -40.16 -26.03 -31.01
CA ASN A 28 -39.73 -27.07 -31.94
C ASN A 28 -38.19 -27.25 -31.97
N PRO A 29 -37.68 -28.40 -32.43
CA PRO A 29 -36.25 -28.68 -32.49
C PRO A 29 -35.44 -27.71 -33.37
N GLN A 30 -36.05 -27.14 -34.42
CA GLN A 30 -35.39 -26.19 -35.32
C GLN A 30 -35.11 -24.84 -34.62
N GLN A 31 -36.01 -24.40 -33.74
CA GLN A 31 -35.81 -23.22 -32.89
C GLN A 31 -34.67 -23.44 -31.89
N MET A 32 -34.57 -24.63 -31.31
CA MET A 32 -33.43 -24.99 -30.43
C MET A 32 -32.09 -24.86 -31.17
N LYS A 33 -31.99 -25.42 -32.37
CA LYS A 33 -30.77 -25.35 -33.18
C LYS A 33 -30.42 -23.91 -33.57
N SER A 34 -31.43 -23.11 -33.95
CA SER A 34 -31.24 -21.71 -34.31
C SER A 34 -30.75 -20.88 -33.12
N PHE A 35 -31.29 -21.14 -31.93
CA PHE A 35 -30.87 -20.50 -30.69
C PHE A 35 -29.39 -20.77 -30.36
N LEU A 36 -28.98 -22.05 -30.35
CA LEU A 36 -27.58 -22.44 -30.10
C LEU A 36 -26.60 -21.83 -31.12
N ASN A 37 -27.03 -21.74 -32.39
CA ASN A 37 -26.25 -21.09 -33.43
C ASN A 37 -26.11 -19.58 -33.18
N GLU A 38 -27.17 -18.90 -32.75
CA GLU A 38 -27.11 -17.45 -32.45
C GLU A 38 -26.26 -17.15 -31.20
N GLU A 39 -26.31 -18.01 -30.18
CA GLU A 39 -25.39 -17.95 -29.03
C GLU A 39 -23.93 -18.05 -29.49
N SER A 40 -23.63 -19.05 -30.32
CA SER A 40 -22.27 -19.25 -30.86
C SER A 40 -21.81 -18.04 -31.69
N LYS A 41 -22.68 -17.49 -32.54
CA LYS A 41 -22.39 -16.27 -33.32
C LYS A 41 -22.23 -15.03 -32.46
N MET A 42 -22.89 -14.96 -31.30
CA MET A 42 -22.71 -13.83 -30.38
C MET A 42 -21.30 -13.84 -29.80
N LEU A 43 -20.81 -15.00 -29.37
CA LEU A 43 -19.44 -15.18 -28.90
C LEU A 43 -18.41 -14.93 -30.00
N GLU A 44 -18.65 -15.45 -31.20
CA GLU A 44 -17.81 -15.21 -32.38
C GLU A 44 -17.71 -13.70 -32.69
N ARG A 45 -18.83 -12.98 -32.71
CA ARG A 45 -18.85 -11.51 -32.90
C ARG A 45 -18.07 -10.75 -31.83
N MET A 46 -18.09 -11.21 -30.57
CA MET A 46 -17.29 -10.58 -29.51
C MET A 46 -15.79 -10.77 -29.77
N VAL A 47 -15.38 -11.97 -30.17
CA VAL A 47 -13.99 -12.28 -30.50
C VAL A 47 -13.54 -11.55 -31.77
N ASP A 48 -14.39 -11.46 -32.79
CA ASP A 48 -14.11 -10.73 -34.03
C ASP A 48 -13.80 -9.25 -33.77
N LYS A 49 -14.45 -8.62 -32.79
CA LYS A 49 -14.12 -7.24 -32.36
C LYS A 49 -12.71 -7.16 -31.79
N VAL A 50 -12.29 -8.13 -30.97
CA VAL A 50 -10.93 -8.20 -30.42
C VAL A 50 -9.91 -8.43 -31.52
N VAL A 51 -10.17 -9.37 -32.43
CA VAL A 51 -9.32 -9.63 -33.60
C VAL A 51 -9.23 -8.40 -34.50
N GLY A 52 -10.36 -7.75 -34.77
CA GLY A 52 -10.46 -6.55 -35.62
C GLY A 52 -9.72 -5.34 -35.06
N SER A 53 -9.53 -5.26 -33.74
CA SER A 53 -8.68 -4.23 -33.13
C SER A 53 -7.19 -4.39 -33.43
N GLY A 54 -6.76 -5.59 -33.86
CA GLY A 54 -5.37 -5.93 -34.08
C GLY A 54 -4.61 -6.34 -32.81
N ALA A 55 -5.31 -6.66 -31.72
CA ALA A 55 -4.69 -7.13 -30.48
C ALA A 55 -4.07 -8.53 -30.66
N SER A 56 -2.86 -8.70 -30.12
CA SER A 56 -2.17 -10.00 -30.05
C SER A 56 -2.32 -10.65 -28.67
N VAL A 57 -2.61 -9.85 -27.64
CA VAL A 57 -2.83 -10.30 -26.26
C VAL A 57 -4.09 -9.63 -25.73
N VAL A 58 -4.93 -10.38 -25.02
CA VAL A 58 -6.11 -9.84 -24.32
C VAL A 58 -6.05 -10.19 -22.82
N PHE A 59 -6.15 -9.17 -21.98
CA PHE A 59 -6.36 -9.32 -20.54
C PHE A 59 -7.81 -8.94 -20.22
N CYS A 60 -8.55 -9.89 -19.68
CA CYS A 60 -9.95 -9.76 -19.30
C CYS A 60 -10.09 -9.78 -17.78
N GLN A 61 -10.70 -8.75 -17.20
CA GLN A 61 -11.01 -8.72 -15.77
C GLN A 61 -11.99 -9.82 -15.36
N LYS A 62 -12.95 -10.12 -16.24
CA LYS A 62 -13.99 -11.11 -16.02
C LYS A 62 -13.62 -12.44 -16.69
N GLY A 63 -14.60 -13.33 -16.82
CA GLY A 63 -14.42 -14.61 -17.48
C GLY A 63 -14.32 -14.51 -19.01
N ILE A 64 -13.88 -15.61 -19.60
CA ILE A 64 -13.84 -15.85 -21.04
C ILE A 64 -14.39 -17.27 -21.21
N ASP A 65 -15.46 -17.41 -22.00
CA ASP A 65 -16.11 -18.69 -22.27
C ASP A 65 -15.18 -19.63 -23.05
N ASP A 66 -15.38 -20.94 -22.93
CA ASP A 66 -14.53 -21.94 -23.58
C ASP A 66 -14.58 -21.82 -25.12
N MET A 67 -15.74 -21.48 -25.70
CA MET A 67 -15.86 -21.22 -27.14
C MET A 67 -15.10 -19.94 -27.53
N SER A 68 -15.20 -18.88 -26.72
CA SER A 68 -14.43 -17.65 -26.93
C SER A 68 -12.92 -17.89 -26.84
N GLN A 69 -12.46 -18.71 -25.88
CA GLN A 69 -11.05 -19.11 -25.75
C GLN A 69 -10.58 -19.88 -26.98
N HIS A 70 -11.40 -20.80 -27.49
CA HIS A 70 -11.10 -21.54 -28.71
C HIS A 70 -10.96 -20.62 -29.93
N TYR A 71 -11.87 -19.65 -30.11
CA TYR A 71 -11.79 -18.68 -31.20
C TYR A 71 -10.59 -17.74 -31.08
N LEU A 72 -10.27 -17.23 -29.88
CA LEU A 72 -9.08 -16.41 -29.63
C LEU A 72 -7.79 -17.18 -29.92
N SER A 73 -7.72 -18.44 -29.48
CA SER A 73 -6.58 -19.33 -29.74
C SER A 73 -6.39 -19.59 -31.24
N LYS A 74 -7.48 -19.85 -31.97
CA LYS A 74 -7.46 -20.02 -33.43
C LYS A 74 -6.99 -18.75 -34.15
N ALA A 75 -7.28 -17.58 -33.61
CA ALA A 75 -6.79 -16.30 -34.10
C ALA A 75 -5.35 -15.97 -33.66
N GLY A 76 -4.71 -16.84 -32.86
CA GLY A 76 -3.35 -16.64 -32.36
C GLY A 76 -3.23 -15.58 -31.25
N ILE A 77 -4.34 -15.25 -30.58
CA ILE A 77 -4.38 -14.24 -29.51
C ILE A 77 -4.17 -14.93 -28.16
N LEU A 78 -3.19 -14.48 -27.38
CA LEU A 78 -2.98 -14.93 -26.01
C LEU A 78 -4.05 -14.29 -25.10
N ALA A 79 -4.85 -15.11 -24.42
CA ALA A 79 -5.94 -14.64 -23.57
C ALA A 79 -5.69 -14.95 -22.09
N VAL A 80 -5.75 -13.93 -21.24
CA VAL A 80 -5.69 -14.05 -19.79
C VAL A 80 -7.04 -13.63 -19.21
N ARG A 81 -7.70 -14.56 -18.52
CA ARG A 81 -9.03 -14.35 -17.91
C ARG A 81 -8.92 -14.10 -16.41
N ARG A 82 -9.95 -13.48 -15.83
CA ARG A 82 -10.08 -13.23 -14.38
C ARG A 82 -8.92 -12.44 -13.78
N VAL A 83 -8.42 -11.46 -14.54
CA VAL A 83 -7.36 -10.55 -14.08
C VAL A 83 -7.93 -9.65 -12.98
N LYS A 84 -7.21 -9.46 -11.88
CA LYS A 84 -7.64 -8.53 -10.83
C LYS A 84 -7.72 -7.11 -11.38
N GLU A 85 -8.68 -6.32 -10.91
CA GLU A 85 -8.85 -4.92 -11.33
C GLU A 85 -7.60 -4.07 -11.06
N SER A 86 -6.96 -4.30 -9.93
CA SER A 86 -5.70 -3.64 -9.55
C SER A 86 -4.58 -3.94 -10.55
N ASP A 87 -4.48 -5.17 -11.04
CA ASP A 87 -3.47 -5.57 -12.03
C ASP A 87 -3.81 -5.04 -13.42
N LEU A 88 -5.09 -5.01 -13.81
CA LEU A 88 -5.52 -4.39 -15.06
C LEU A 88 -5.18 -2.88 -15.10
N THR A 89 -5.37 -2.19 -13.96
CA THR A 89 -5.00 -0.78 -13.80
C THR A 89 -3.49 -0.56 -13.89
N LYS A 90 -2.69 -1.46 -13.29
CA LYS A 90 -1.22 -1.43 -13.41
C LYS A 90 -0.77 -1.70 -14.84
N LEU A 91 -1.37 -2.67 -15.52
CA LEU A 91 -1.08 -2.98 -16.93
C LEU A 91 -1.41 -1.80 -17.84
N ALA A 92 -2.53 -1.10 -17.61
CA ALA A 92 -2.87 0.12 -18.34
C ALA A 92 -1.78 1.19 -18.16
N LYS A 93 -1.33 1.43 -16.92
CA LYS A 93 -0.25 2.37 -16.62
C LYS A 93 1.11 1.95 -17.18
N ALA A 94 1.39 0.65 -17.24
CA ALA A 94 2.65 0.11 -17.74
C ALA A 94 2.72 0.14 -19.29
N THR A 95 1.66 -0.33 -19.95
CA THR A 95 1.61 -0.55 -21.40
C THR A 95 1.11 0.66 -22.18
N GLY A 96 0.44 1.61 -21.51
CA GLY A 96 -0.22 2.76 -22.12
C GLY A 96 -1.60 2.48 -22.70
N GLY A 97 -2.11 1.25 -22.58
CA GLY A 97 -3.43 0.86 -23.09
C GLY A 97 -4.58 1.44 -22.27
N ARG A 98 -5.73 1.64 -22.92
CA ARG A 98 -6.98 2.06 -22.26
C ARG A 98 -7.78 0.83 -21.85
N ILE A 99 -8.35 0.86 -20.64
CA ILE A 99 -9.28 -0.18 -20.19
C ILE A 99 -10.63 0.04 -20.89
N ILE A 100 -11.08 -0.99 -21.59
CA ILE A 100 -12.30 -0.96 -22.41
C ILE A 100 -13.43 -1.73 -21.71
N THR A 101 -14.59 -1.09 -21.64
CA THR A 101 -15.83 -1.71 -21.15
C THR A 101 -16.69 -2.24 -22.29
N ASN A 102 -16.84 -1.45 -23.35
CA ASN A 102 -17.62 -1.84 -24.51
C ASN A 102 -16.70 -2.30 -25.64
N LEU A 103 -16.89 -3.53 -26.11
CA LEU A 103 -16.08 -4.11 -27.20
C LEU A 103 -16.23 -3.34 -28.52
N ASP A 104 -17.35 -2.63 -28.73
CA ASP A 104 -17.52 -1.77 -29.90
C ASP A 104 -16.59 -0.55 -29.90
N ASP A 105 -16.06 -0.17 -28.73
CA ASP A 105 -15.12 0.94 -28.56
C ASP A 105 -13.65 0.49 -28.54
N LEU A 106 -13.38 -0.78 -28.89
CA LEU A 106 -12.03 -1.35 -28.91
C LEU A 106 -11.38 -1.10 -30.28
N PHE A 107 -10.53 -0.07 -30.35
CA PHE A 107 -9.78 0.27 -31.56
C PHE A 107 -8.27 0.12 -31.34
N GLU A 108 -7.50 0.11 -32.43
CA GLU A 108 -6.03 -0.03 -32.38
C GLU A 108 -5.36 1.04 -31.48
N LYS A 109 -5.89 2.26 -31.47
CA LYS A 109 -5.40 3.38 -30.63
C LYS A 109 -5.52 3.14 -29.13
N ASP A 110 -6.38 2.21 -28.72
CA ASP A 110 -6.66 1.90 -27.32
C ASP A 110 -5.75 0.78 -26.78
N LEU A 111 -5.02 0.11 -27.67
CA LEU A 111 -4.15 -1.00 -27.32
C LEU A 111 -2.87 -0.53 -26.63
N GLY A 112 -2.47 -1.25 -25.58
CA GLY A 112 -1.17 -1.11 -24.95
C GLY A 112 -0.07 -1.77 -25.77
N THR A 113 1.18 -1.40 -25.50
CA THR A 113 2.35 -2.01 -26.16
C THR A 113 3.34 -2.57 -25.14
N ALA A 114 3.87 -3.75 -25.42
CA ALA A 114 4.96 -4.36 -24.65
C ALA A 114 5.90 -5.14 -25.59
N GLY A 115 7.20 -5.12 -25.31
CA GLY A 115 8.19 -5.85 -26.10
C GLY A 115 8.03 -7.37 -26.00
N LEU A 116 7.64 -7.89 -24.84
CA LEU A 116 7.47 -9.31 -24.59
C LEU A 116 6.27 -9.57 -23.68
N VAL A 117 5.42 -10.52 -24.08
CA VAL A 117 4.41 -11.13 -23.21
C VAL A 117 4.56 -12.63 -23.26
N GLU A 118 4.83 -13.26 -22.12
CA GLU A 118 5.00 -14.71 -22.05
C GLU A 118 4.56 -15.32 -20.72
N GLU A 119 4.11 -16.56 -20.78
CA GLU A 119 3.86 -17.39 -19.60
C GLU A 119 5.17 -18.08 -19.22
N ARG A 120 5.67 -17.83 -18.00
CA ARG A 120 6.80 -18.58 -17.42
C ARG A 120 6.29 -19.39 -16.23
N LYS A 121 6.79 -20.61 -16.11
CA LYS A 121 6.61 -21.42 -14.90
C LYS A 121 7.65 -21.00 -13.87
N ILE A 122 7.19 -20.51 -12.72
CA ILE A 122 8.03 -20.17 -11.56
C ILE A 122 7.59 -21.11 -10.44
N GLU A 123 8.50 -21.99 -10.03
CA GLU A 123 8.21 -23.06 -9.05
C GLU A 123 7.08 -23.98 -9.55
N GLU A 124 5.94 -24.02 -8.88
CA GLU A 124 4.78 -24.82 -9.25
C GLU A 124 3.76 -24.03 -10.09
N ASP A 125 3.81 -22.70 -10.02
CA ASP A 125 2.82 -21.81 -10.62
C ASP A 125 3.24 -21.28 -11.99
N ARG A 126 2.24 -20.88 -12.78
CA ARG A 126 2.45 -20.20 -14.06
C ARG A 126 2.10 -18.73 -13.95
N TRP A 127 3.02 -17.89 -14.38
CA TRP A 127 2.94 -16.44 -14.27
C TRP A 127 3.05 -15.83 -15.66
N VAL A 128 2.25 -14.80 -15.93
CA VAL A 128 2.32 -14.05 -17.18
C VAL A 128 3.18 -12.82 -16.96
N PHE A 129 4.31 -12.74 -17.67
CA PHE A 129 5.24 -11.62 -17.65
C PHE A 129 4.93 -10.69 -18.80
N VAL A 130 4.87 -9.39 -18.51
CA VAL A 130 4.70 -8.31 -19.49
C VAL A 130 5.92 -7.39 -19.34
N GLU A 131 6.84 -7.47 -20.30
CA GLU A 131 8.17 -6.85 -20.23
C GLU A 131 8.43 -5.94 -21.46
N GLY A 132 9.39 -5.02 -21.34
CA GLY A 132 9.77 -4.14 -22.46
C GLY A 132 8.73 -3.08 -22.84
N CYS A 133 8.00 -2.53 -21.86
CA CYS A 133 7.11 -1.40 -22.08
C CYS A 133 7.93 -0.11 -22.30
N LYS A 134 7.53 0.76 -23.26
CA LYS A 134 8.33 1.95 -23.66
C LYS A 134 8.42 3.02 -22.56
N HIS A 135 7.30 3.35 -21.93
CA HIS A 135 7.22 4.40 -20.90
C HIS A 135 6.32 3.96 -19.72
N PRO A 136 6.74 2.93 -18.95
CA PRO A 136 5.90 2.37 -17.93
C PRO A 136 5.75 3.32 -16.74
N LYS A 137 4.51 3.71 -16.42
CA LYS A 137 4.17 4.43 -15.18
C LYS A 137 3.89 3.48 -14.01
N SER A 138 3.99 2.17 -14.25
CA SER A 138 3.85 1.12 -13.26
C SER A 138 4.85 0.03 -13.61
N VAL A 139 5.63 -0.42 -12.63
CA VAL A 139 6.63 -1.48 -12.76
C VAL A 139 6.45 -2.48 -11.62
N THR A 140 6.88 -3.72 -11.86
CA THR A 140 6.83 -4.80 -10.86
C THR A 140 8.24 -5.33 -10.65
N ILE A 141 8.63 -5.49 -9.38
CA ILE A 141 9.87 -6.16 -9.00
C ILE A 141 9.48 -7.51 -8.41
N LEU A 142 9.91 -8.61 -9.03
CA LEU A 142 9.69 -9.96 -8.52
C LEU A 142 10.80 -10.33 -7.54
N LEU A 143 10.46 -10.44 -6.26
CA LEU A 143 11.38 -10.84 -5.20
C LEU A 143 11.27 -12.34 -4.95
N ARG A 144 12.41 -13.01 -4.74
CA ARG A 144 12.49 -14.43 -4.42
C ARG A 144 13.54 -14.67 -3.35
N ALA A 145 13.22 -15.50 -2.37
CA ALA A 145 14.14 -15.93 -1.33
C ALA A 145 13.79 -17.33 -0.83
N GLY A 146 14.71 -17.99 -0.12
CA GLY A 146 14.53 -19.37 0.34
C GLY A 146 13.51 -19.54 1.47
N SER A 147 13.01 -18.46 2.08
CA SER A 147 11.94 -18.52 3.08
C SER A 147 11.11 -17.24 3.05
N GLN A 148 9.83 -17.33 3.45
CA GLN A 148 8.92 -16.19 3.48
C GLN A 148 9.46 -15.03 4.32
N ARG A 149 10.05 -15.33 5.50
CA ARG A 149 10.67 -14.30 6.36
C ARG A 149 11.72 -13.47 5.63
N VAL A 150 12.52 -14.10 4.76
CA VAL A 150 13.54 -13.39 3.99
C VAL A 150 12.91 -12.58 2.86
N VAL A 151 11.84 -13.10 2.22
CA VAL A 151 11.08 -12.32 1.23
C VAL A 151 10.52 -11.05 1.86
N ASP A 152 9.90 -11.16 3.02
CA ASP A 152 9.30 -10.02 3.74
C ASP A 152 10.36 -8.96 4.09
N GLU A 153 11.55 -9.39 4.51
CA GLU A 153 12.67 -8.48 4.82
C GLU A 153 13.23 -7.80 3.57
N VAL A 154 13.36 -8.54 2.47
CA VAL A 154 13.83 -7.98 1.19
C VAL A 154 12.80 -7.01 0.62
N GLU A 155 11.50 -7.32 0.70
CA GLU A 155 10.42 -6.42 0.30
C GLU A 155 10.49 -5.10 1.06
N ARG A 156 10.61 -5.17 2.38
CA ARG A 156 10.78 -4.01 3.24
C ARG A 156 12.02 -3.20 2.87
N SER A 157 13.16 -3.86 2.70
CA SER A 157 14.42 -3.20 2.35
C SER A 157 14.36 -2.49 0.99
N VAL A 158 13.76 -3.12 -0.01
CA VAL A 158 13.57 -2.52 -1.34
C VAL A 158 12.60 -1.34 -1.28
N HIS A 159 11.52 -1.48 -0.51
CA HIS A 159 10.57 -0.40 -0.28
C HIS A 159 11.24 0.83 0.34
N ASP A 160 11.99 0.63 1.43
CA ASP A 160 12.72 1.70 2.12
C ASP A 160 13.73 2.39 1.18
N ALA A 161 14.46 1.61 0.37
CA ALA A 161 15.40 2.17 -0.61
C ALA A 161 14.71 3.03 -1.67
N ILE A 162 13.55 2.60 -2.19
CA ILE A 162 12.77 3.37 -3.16
C ILE A 162 12.26 4.67 -2.54
N MET A 163 11.79 4.62 -1.28
CA MET A 163 11.31 5.80 -0.56
C MET A 163 12.42 6.81 -0.31
N VAL A 164 13.63 6.37 0.05
CA VAL A 164 14.80 7.25 0.19
C VAL A 164 15.12 7.97 -1.12
N VAL A 165 15.11 7.25 -2.25
CA VAL A 165 15.34 7.86 -3.57
C VAL A 165 14.24 8.87 -3.90
N LYS A 166 12.98 8.52 -3.63
CA LYS A 166 11.83 9.40 -3.82
C LYS A 166 11.99 10.70 -3.02
N ASP A 167 12.35 10.62 -1.75
CA ASP A 167 12.51 11.79 -0.88
C ASP A 167 13.58 12.75 -1.41
N VAL A 168 14.69 12.22 -1.96
CA VAL A 168 15.75 13.03 -2.60
C VAL A 168 15.28 13.63 -3.91
N MET A 169 14.44 12.92 -4.69
CA MET A 169 13.86 13.47 -5.91
C MET A 169 12.87 14.61 -5.62
N GLU A 170 12.12 14.53 -4.52
CA GLU A 170 11.18 15.57 -4.09
C GLU A 170 11.90 16.76 -3.44
N LEU A 171 12.87 16.51 -2.55
CA LEU A 171 13.73 17.51 -1.93
C LEU A 171 15.21 17.15 -2.14
N PRO A 172 15.91 17.78 -3.09
CA PRO A 172 17.28 17.42 -3.48
C PRO A 172 18.34 17.94 -2.50
N LEU A 173 18.16 17.66 -1.20
CA LEU A 173 19.05 18.01 -0.11
C LEU A 173 19.41 16.77 0.70
N ILE A 174 20.70 16.59 0.94
CA ILE A 174 21.25 15.44 1.66
C ILE A 174 22.14 15.89 2.83
N VAL A 175 22.26 15.01 3.81
CA VAL A 175 23.17 15.15 4.94
C VAL A 175 24.02 13.90 5.09
N ALA A 176 25.14 14.02 5.80
CA ALA A 176 25.95 12.86 6.19
C ALA A 176 25.13 11.98 7.16
N GLY A 177 25.14 10.65 7.01
CA GLY A 177 24.38 9.74 7.87
C GLY A 177 25.07 9.41 9.20
N GLY A 178 24.65 8.31 9.83
CA GLY A 178 25.35 7.70 10.97
C GLY A 178 25.44 8.58 12.23
N GLY A 179 24.37 9.32 12.54
CA GLY A 179 24.32 10.18 13.72
C GLY A 179 25.07 11.52 13.58
N ALA A 180 25.67 11.81 12.42
CA ALA A 180 26.41 13.05 12.21
C ALA A 180 25.53 14.32 12.32
N PRO A 181 24.32 14.38 11.72
CA PRO A 181 23.44 15.54 11.78
C PRO A 181 22.96 15.81 13.20
N GLU A 182 22.62 14.77 13.95
CA GLU A 182 22.17 14.84 15.33
C GLU A 182 23.28 15.36 16.24
N THR A 183 24.49 14.82 16.10
CA THR A 183 25.67 15.29 16.87
C THR A 183 26.00 16.75 16.53
N TYR A 184 25.93 17.13 15.24
CA TYR A 184 26.16 18.51 14.81
C TYR A 184 25.12 19.47 15.41
N ALA A 185 23.84 19.11 15.33
CA ALA A 185 22.74 19.87 15.89
C ALA A 185 22.86 20.00 17.42
N ALA A 186 23.14 18.89 18.12
CA ALA A 186 23.39 18.89 19.57
C ALA A 186 24.50 19.86 19.97
N THR A 187 25.62 19.87 19.22
CA THR A 187 26.75 20.77 19.49
C THR A 187 26.37 22.24 19.30
N LYS A 188 25.57 22.55 18.27
CA LYS A 188 25.08 23.91 18.02
C LYS A 188 24.08 24.37 19.08
N ILE A 189 23.12 23.52 19.44
CA ILE A 189 22.11 23.82 20.46
C ILE A 189 22.79 24.01 21.83
N ARG A 190 23.74 23.16 22.19
CA ARG A 190 24.52 23.30 23.43
C ARG A 190 25.35 24.58 23.47
N SER A 191 25.86 25.02 22.33
CA SER A 191 26.59 26.30 22.24
C SER A 191 25.64 27.49 22.39
N TRP A 192 24.45 27.42 21.79
CA TRP A 192 23.40 28.42 21.92
C TRP A 192 22.82 28.46 23.35
N ALA A 193 22.66 27.31 24.02
CA ALA A 193 22.13 27.22 25.38
C ALA A 193 22.92 28.08 26.37
N LYS A 194 24.24 28.26 26.17
CA LYS A 194 25.09 29.14 26.98
C LYS A 194 24.73 30.62 26.92
N SER A 195 23.95 31.03 25.90
CA SER A 195 23.44 32.40 25.77
C SER A 195 22.10 32.60 26.48
N LEU A 196 21.47 31.53 26.96
CA LEU A 196 20.22 31.57 27.70
C LEU A 196 20.51 31.67 29.20
N GLU A 197 19.57 32.24 29.94
CA GLU A 197 19.64 32.34 31.40
C GLU A 197 18.51 31.55 32.06
N GLY A 198 18.77 31.00 33.25
CA GLY A 198 17.75 30.33 34.06
C GLY A 198 17.35 28.94 33.55
N ARG A 199 16.05 28.62 33.64
CA ARG A 199 15.53 27.26 33.40
C ARG A 199 15.57 26.86 31.92
N GLU A 200 15.49 27.81 31.01
CA GLU A 200 15.51 27.57 29.57
C GLU A 200 16.85 27.01 29.10
N GLN A 201 17.96 27.46 29.70
CA GLN A 201 19.28 26.89 29.46
C GLN A 201 19.29 25.38 29.73
N LEU A 202 18.77 24.96 30.89
CA LEU A 202 18.74 23.55 31.27
C LEU A 202 17.89 22.71 30.30
N ALA A 203 16.77 23.25 29.84
CA ALA A 203 15.92 22.60 28.85
C ALA A 203 16.63 22.45 27.50
N ALA A 204 17.30 23.50 27.02
CA ALA A 204 18.07 23.46 25.77
C ALA A 204 19.24 22.48 25.84
N GLU A 205 19.95 22.40 26.97
CA GLU A 205 21.01 21.42 27.20
C GLU A 205 20.49 19.99 27.17
N LYS A 206 19.33 19.73 27.81
CA LYS A 206 18.69 18.41 27.78
C LYS A 206 18.14 18.03 26.41
N PHE A 207 17.66 19.00 25.64
CA PHE A 207 17.28 18.76 24.25
C PHE A 207 18.52 18.41 23.38
N ALA A 208 19.66 19.09 23.58
CA ALA A 208 20.89 18.71 22.89
C ALA A 208 21.36 17.30 23.27
N GLU A 209 21.26 16.92 24.54
CA GLU A 209 21.57 15.57 25.02
C GLU A 209 20.64 14.51 24.42
N SER A 210 19.34 14.80 24.26
CA SER A 210 18.41 13.83 23.67
C SER A 210 18.71 13.52 22.20
N LEU A 211 19.24 14.48 21.43
CA LEU A 211 19.68 14.23 20.05
C LEU A 211 20.86 13.25 19.98
N GLU A 212 21.73 13.24 21.00
CA GLU A 212 22.86 12.32 21.06
C GLU A 212 22.45 10.88 21.39
N SER A 213 21.18 10.62 21.72
CA SER A 213 20.66 9.25 21.92
C SER A 213 20.79 8.39 20.67
N ILE A 214 20.61 8.97 19.47
CA ILE A 214 20.72 8.25 18.19
C ILE A 214 22.15 7.73 17.95
N PRO A 215 23.20 8.58 17.94
CA PRO A 215 24.57 8.08 17.80
C PRO A 215 24.99 7.17 18.98
N LEU A 216 24.47 7.38 20.19
CA LEU A 216 24.74 6.49 21.32
C LEU A 216 24.22 5.07 21.05
N SER A 217 22.96 4.93 20.64
CA SER A 217 22.37 3.64 20.29
C SER A 217 23.06 2.99 19.08
N LEU A 218 23.53 3.77 18.11
CA LEU A 218 24.34 3.24 17.00
C LEU A 218 25.68 2.68 17.50
N SER A 219 26.35 3.37 18.43
CA SER A 219 27.59 2.91 19.06
C SER A 219 27.38 1.59 19.81
N GLU A 220 26.34 1.50 20.64
CA GLU A 220 26.00 0.30 21.41
C GLU A 220 25.73 -0.89 20.49
N ASN A 221 24.90 -0.70 19.46
CA ASN A 221 24.58 -1.74 18.49
C ASN A 221 25.80 -2.18 17.64
N ALA A 222 26.79 -1.28 17.46
CA ALA A 222 28.05 -1.59 16.79
C ALA A 222 29.07 -2.28 17.72
N GLY A 223 28.77 -2.43 19.01
CA GLY A 223 29.71 -2.97 20.00
C GLY A 223 30.87 -2.02 20.36
N MET A 224 30.70 -0.72 20.09
CA MET A 224 31.67 0.32 20.43
C MET A 224 31.42 0.86 21.84
N ASP A 225 32.46 1.38 22.51
CA ASP A 225 32.28 2.07 23.80
C ASP A 225 31.50 3.40 23.59
N PRO A 226 30.31 3.56 24.17
CA PRO A 226 29.47 4.73 23.93
C PRO A 226 30.05 6.02 24.49
N ILE A 227 30.82 5.95 25.58
CA ILE A 227 31.41 7.13 26.25
C ILE A 227 32.55 7.67 25.38
N ASP A 228 33.48 6.81 24.99
CA ASP A 228 34.61 7.18 24.15
C ASP A 228 34.14 7.64 22.76
N THR A 229 33.12 6.97 22.21
CA THR A 229 32.52 7.34 20.92
C THR A 229 31.91 8.73 20.97
N LEU A 230 31.10 9.03 21.99
CA LEU A 230 30.49 10.35 22.14
C LEU A 230 31.53 11.45 22.38
N ALA A 231 32.55 11.18 23.19
CA ALA A 231 33.66 12.11 23.42
C ALA A 231 34.41 12.43 22.11
N SER A 232 34.70 11.40 21.31
CA SER A 232 35.33 11.53 19.99
C SER A 232 34.48 12.33 19.00
N LEU A 233 33.18 12.02 18.92
CA LEU A 233 32.22 12.74 18.07
C LEU A 233 32.15 14.22 18.43
N ARG A 234 31.97 14.55 19.71
CA ARG A 234 31.91 15.95 20.21
C ARG A 234 33.21 16.70 19.92
N SER A 235 34.37 16.10 20.19
CA SER A 235 35.68 16.71 19.94
C SER A 235 35.87 17.07 18.46
N LYS A 236 35.59 16.14 17.55
CA LYS A 236 35.68 16.36 16.10
C LYS A 236 34.68 17.42 15.61
N GLN A 237 33.46 17.40 16.13
CA GLN A 237 32.44 18.39 15.77
C GLN A 237 32.81 19.81 16.21
N LEU A 238 33.42 19.97 17.40
CA LEU A 238 33.94 21.26 17.86
C LEU A 238 35.10 21.77 17.00
N ASN A 239 35.89 20.87 16.42
CA ASN A 239 36.96 21.20 15.47
C ASN A 239 36.46 21.54 14.06
N GLY A 240 35.14 21.50 13.81
CA GLY A 240 34.53 21.88 12.53
C GLY A 240 34.21 20.72 11.60
N ASP A 241 34.48 19.47 12.00
CA ASP A 241 34.23 18.28 11.18
C ASP A 241 32.75 17.87 11.18
N LYS A 242 31.91 18.66 10.51
CA LYS A 242 30.43 18.55 10.52
C LYS A 242 29.87 17.21 10.02
N TRP A 243 30.62 16.47 9.21
CA TRP A 243 30.21 15.18 8.63
C TRP A 243 30.74 13.97 9.40
N THR A 244 31.28 14.19 10.60
CA THR A 244 31.73 13.10 11.47
C THR A 244 30.53 12.36 12.05
N GLY A 245 30.49 11.04 11.83
CA GLY A 245 29.49 10.12 12.39
C GLY A 245 30.08 8.74 12.65
N ILE A 246 29.21 7.76 12.89
CA ILE A 246 29.56 6.39 13.22
C ILE A 246 29.33 5.51 12.00
N ASP A 247 30.40 4.87 11.51
CA ASP A 247 30.31 3.76 10.57
C ASP A 247 30.17 2.47 11.36
N VAL A 248 28.93 1.96 11.43
CA VAL A 248 28.55 0.76 12.19
C VAL A 248 29.27 -0.48 11.66
N MET A 249 29.53 -0.57 10.34
CA MET A 249 30.17 -1.73 9.74
C MET A 249 31.66 -1.80 10.07
N LYS A 250 32.32 -0.64 10.16
CA LYS A 250 33.74 -0.54 10.55
C LYS A 250 33.95 -0.39 12.05
N GLY A 251 32.89 -0.13 12.83
CA GLY A 251 32.95 0.15 14.25
C GLY A 251 33.83 1.37 14.58
N LYS A 252 33.76 2.44 13.77
CA LYS A 252 34.65 3.61 13.91
C LYS A 252 33.95 4.94 13.64
N VAL A 253 34.43 5.97 14.33
CA VAL A 253 34.04 7.37 14.11
C VAL A 253 34.82 7.96 12.93
N ILE A 254 34.15 8.18 11.80
CA ILE A 254 34.77 8.64 10.54
C ILE A 254 33.97 9.77 9.89
N ASN A 255 34.52 10.36 8.83
CA ASN A 255 33.76 11.24 7.95
C ASN A 255 32.83 10.39 7.08
N MET A 256 31.52 10.54 7.30
CA MET A 256 30.51 9.70 6.64
C MET A 256 30.35 10.08 5.16
N LYS A 257 30.57 11.35 4.82
CA LYS A 257 30.51 11.80 3.43
C LYS A 257 31.61 11.19 2.58
N SER A 258 32.84 11.07 3.11
CA SER A 258 33.92 10.40 2.37
C SER A 258 33.71 8.88 2.23
N SER A 259 32.72 8.32 2.91
CA SER A 259 32.33 6.91 2.82
C SER A 259 31.02 6.72 2.04
N ASP A 260 30.52 7.76 1.37
CA ASP A 260 29.26 7.77 0.61
C ASP A 260 28.01 7.37 1.42
N ILE A 261 28.05 7.56 2.75
CA ILE A 261 26.91 7.30 3.64
C ILE A 261 26.17 8.63 3.84
N VAL A 262 25.05 8.76 3.14
CA VAL A 262 24.21 9.96 3.11
C VAL A 262 22.75 9.62 3.33
N GLU A 263 22.01 10.59 3.87
CA GLU A 263 20.59 10.46 4.17
C GLU A 263 19.84 11.72 3.65
N PRO A 264 18.56 11.60 3.25
CA PRO A 264 17.77 12.75 2.83
C PRO A 264 17.54 13.72 3.99
N LEU A 265 17.67 15.02 3.74
CA LEU A 265 17.43 16.04 4.76
C LEU A 265 15.95 16.05 5.21
N ALA A 266 15.02 15.75 4.31
CA ALA A 266 13.58 15.67 4.59
C ALA A 266 13.27 14.73 5.76
N VAL A 267 13.90 13.55 5.76
CA VAL A 267 13.75 12.53 6.81
C VAL A 267 14.18 13.09 8.17
N LYS A 268 15.32 13.78 8.24
CA LYS A 268 15.80 14.38 9.49
C LYS A 268 14.89 15.46 10.03
N HIS A 269 14.36 16.34 9.19
CA HIS A 269 13.39 17.33 9.63
C HIS A 269 12.14 16.68 10.22
N GLN A 270 11.60 15.67 9.54
CA GLN A 270 10.40 14.98 9.98
C GLN A 270 10.61 14.25 11.32
N ILE A 271 11.74 13.56 11.48
CA ILE A 271 12.08 12.85 12.72
C ILE A 271 12.12 13.83 13.91
N ILE A 272 12.85 14.94 13.77
CA ILE A 272 13.01 15.89 14.87
C ILE A 272 11.70 16.62 15.20
N SER A 273 10.95 17.04 14.18
CA SER A 273 9.65 17.70 14.40
C SER A 273 8.66 16.76 15.09
N ALA A 274 8.48 15.55 14.56
CA ALA A 274 7.53 14.59 15.11
C ALA A 274 7.91 14.14 16.52
N ALA A 275 9.20 13.91 16.79
CA ALA A 275 9.66 13.56 18.13
C ALA A 275 9.43 14.69 19.13
N ALA A 276 9.71 15.94 18.76
CA ALA A 276 9.47 17.10 19.60
C ALA A 276 7.98 17.32 19.87
N GLU A 277 7.13 17.21 18.84
CA GLU A 277 5.68 17.31 18.96
C GLU A 277 5.11 16.23 19.88
N ALA A 278 5.54 14.98 19.71
CA ALA A 278 5.13 13.87 20.57
C ALA A 278 5.53 14.10 22.03
N ALA A 279 6.77 14.51 22.28
CA ALA A 279 7.23 14.84 23.63
C ALA A 279 6.41 15.97 24.24
N CYS A 280 6.17 17.05 23.50
CA CYS A 280 5.35 18.16 23.95
C CYS A 280 3.89 17.77 24.23
N MET A 281 3.30 16.87 23.45
CA MET A 281 1.94 16.37 23.70
C MET A 281 1.86 15.67 25.05
N ILE A 282 2.81 14.77 25.34
CA ILE A 282 2.82 14.04 26.62
C ILE A 282 3.10 14.97 27.79
N LEU A 283 4.07 15.88 27.65
CA LEU A 283 4.44 16.83 28.72
C LEU A 283 3.32 17.82 29.07
N ARG A 284 2.35 18.05 28.17
CA ARG A 284 1.19 18.90 28.42
C ARG A 284 0.07 18.20 29.17
N ILE A 285 0.09 16.87 29.28
CA ILE A 285 -0.89 16.12 30.04
C ILE A 285 -0.52 16.23 31.52
N ASP A 286 -1.37 16.92 32.27
CA ASP A 286 -1.26 17.08 33.72
C ASP A 286 -1.92 15.93 34.47
N ASP A 287 -3.07 15.44 34.01
CA ASP A 287 -3.81 14.33 34.61
C ASP A 287 -4.36 13.34 33.58
N VAL A 288 -4.30 12.04 33.93
CA VAL A 288 -4.91 10.95 33.15
C VAL A 288 -6.06 10.35 33.94
N ILE A 289 -7.28 10.67 33.53
CA ILE A 289 -8.50 10.10 34.14
C ILE A 289 -8.85 8.80 33.41
N ALA A 290 -8.43 7.67 33.97
CA ALA A 290 -8.84 6.36 33.50
C ALA A 290 -10.20 5.98 34.12
N THR A 291 -11.29 6.09 33.35
CA THR A 291 -12.59 5.55 33.79
C THR A 291 -12.60 4.04 33.57
N ALA A 292 -12.61 3.25 34.64
CA ALA A 292 -13.02 1.87 34.54
C ALA A 292 -14.46 1.83 34.01
N LYS A 293 -14.77 0.95 33.04
CA LYS A 293 -16.16 0.66 32.71
C LYS A 293 -16.85 0.27 34.01
N SER A 294 -17.81 1.08 34.46
CA SER A 294 -18.71 0.70 35.54
C SER A 294 -19.23 -0.69 35.21
N ALA A 295 -19.01 -1.66 36.10
CA ALA A 295 -19.61 -2.98 35.96
C ALA A 295 -21.11 -2.74 35.79
N GLY A 296 -21.62 -2.96 34.57
CA GLY A 296 -23.05 -2.95 34.34
C GLY A 296 -23.69 -3.90 35.34
N PRO A 297 -24.94 -3.66 35.76
CA PRO A 297 -25.62 -4.54 36.69
C PRO A 297 -25.51 -6.00 36.18
N PRO A 298 -25.30 -6.99 37.08
CA PRO A 298 -25.19 -8.38 36.67
C PRO A 298 -26.35 -8.75 35.74
N PRO A 299 -26.09 -9.49 34.63
CA PRO A 299 -27.17 -9.97 33.79
C PRO A 299 -28.10 -10.83 34.66
N GLY A 300 -29.31 -10.34 34.94
CA GLY A 300 -30.29 -11.05 35.78
C GLY A 300 -30.80 -10.31 37.01
N ALA A 301 -30.40 -9.06 37.27
CA ALA A 301 -31.11 -8.22 38.23
C ALA A 301 -32.41 -7.70 37.60
N GLU A 302 -33.41 -8.59 37.46
CA GLU A 302 -34.81 -8.20 37.33
C GLU A 302 -35.12 -7.24 38.50
N GLY A 303 -35.31 -5.97 38.15
CA GLY A 303 -35.77 -4.96 39.09
C GLY A 303 -37.16 -5.35 39.58
N GLY A 304 -37.19 -6.03 40.73
CA GLY A 304 -38.40 -6.22 41.52
C GLY A 304 -39.06 -4.86 41.75
N MET A 305 -40.35 -4.80 41.44
CA MET A 305 -41.22 -3.68 41.81
C MET A 305 -41.00 -3.30 43.28
N PRO A 306 -40.82 -2.01 43.62
CA PRO A 306 -40.91 -1.57 45.00
C PRO A 306 -42.37 -1.69 45.48
N PRO A 307 -42.64 -2.30 46.65
CA PRO A 307 -43.97 -2.30 47.23
C PRO A 307 -44.22 -0.96 47.94
N GLY A 308 -45.31 -0.29 47.57
CA GLY A 308 -45.98 0.67 48.45
C GLY A 308 -45.66 2.15 48.23
N MET A 309 -46.37 2.78 47.30
CA MET A 309 -46.90 4.12 47.53
C MET A 309 -48.21 4.26 46.77
N GLY A 310 -49.31 4.27 47.52
CA GLY A 310 -50.64 4.47 46.97
C GLY A 310 -50.90 5.92 46.59
N GLY A 311 -51.87 6.11 45.70
CA GLY A 311 -52.66 7.33 45.62
C GLY A 311 -52.66 8.02 44.26
N MET A 312 -53.84 7.98 43.62
CA MET A 312 -54.35 8.90 42.58
C MET A 312 -53.61 8.89 41.23
N GLY A 313 -54.25 8.81 40.06
CA GLY A 313 -55.66 8.92 39.72
C GLY A 313 -55.75 9.37 38.26
N GLY A 314 -56.57 8.68 37.46
CA GLY A 314 -57.05 9.11 36.14
C GLY A 314 -56.04 8.98 35.00
N MET A 315 -56.43 8.78 33.74
CA MET A 315 -57.74 8.57 33.12
C MET A 315 -57.43 8.31 31.64
N GLY A 316 -58.10 7.33 31.02
CA GLY A 316 -58.13 7.13 29.56
C GLY A 316 -56.89 6.43 29.00
N GLY A 317 -56.99 5.41 28.15
CA GLY A 317 -58.13 5.01 27.34
C GLY A 317 -57.57 4.39 26.07
N MET A 318 -57.73 3.06 25.98
CA MET A 318 -57.79 2.23 24.77
C MET A 318 -56.48 1.84 24.03
N PRO A 319 -56.15 0.52 24.03
CA PRO A 319 -55.32 -0.17 23.02
C PRO A 319 -56.27 -0.74 21.90
N PRO A 320 -55.94 -1.72 21.03
CA PRO A 320 -54.68 -2.43 20.74
C PRO A 320 -54.36 -2.56 19.22
N GLY A 321 -53.18 -3.11 18.88
CA GLY A 321 -52.86 -3.45 17.49
C GLY A 321 -51.50 -4.12 17.29
N MET A 322 -51.25 -5.19 18.04
CA MET A 322 -50.26 -6.26 17.77
C MET A 322 -50.54 -6.90 16.37
N PRO A 323 -49.72 -7.82 15.79
CA PRO A 323 -48.48 -8.42 16.29
C PRO A 323 -47.40 -8.56 15.16
N ASP A 324 -46.10 -8.58 15.47
CA ASP A 324 -45.21 -9.74 15.69
C ASP A 324 -44.28 -10.14 14.53
N MET A 325 -43.08 -10.51 14.98
CA MET A 325 -42.29 -11.65 14.57
C MET A 325 -41.62 -11.74 13.20
N GLY A 326 -40.34 -12.10 13.31
CA GLY A 326 -39.60 -12.92 12.36
C GLY A 326 -38.66 -12.07 11.54
N GLY A 327 -37.38 -11.95 11.88
CA GLY A 327 -36.45 -13.04 12.18
C GLY A 327 -35.30 -12.84 11.19
N MET A 328 -34.17 -12.32 11.67
CA MET A 328 -32.91 -13.07 11.76
C MET A 328 -32.39 -13.57 10.42
N MET A 329 -31.23 -12.96 10.09
CA MET A 329 -30.14 -13.41 9.20
C MET A 329 -30.41 -13.37 7.70
#